data_AF-A0A0D6KGU1-F1
#
_entry.id   AF-A0A0D6KGU1-F1
#
_cell.length_a   1.000
_cell.length_b   1.000
_cell.length_c   1.000
_cell.angle_alpha   90.00
_cell.angle_beta   90.00
_cell.angle_gamma   90.00
#
_symmetry.space_group_name_H-M   'P 1'
#
loop_
_entity.id
_entity.type
_entity.pdbx_description
1 polymer ?
#
loop_
_entity_poly.entity_id
_entity_poly.type
_entity_poly.pdbx_seq_one_letter_code
_entity_poly.pdbx_strand_id
1 'polypeptide(L)'
;MAKLDKYVATIDTKKYAFRAPAGLYAGDVSTQAGIAVAPSEDQDLPEYPVKELLKKGILRRLTAITTTGAGKRSQLKLLCAKDKLATILDGLKNKSYSITGGGSGTIKSVGFSRRVVSRG
;
A
#
# COMPACT_ATOMS: atom_id res chain seq x y z
N MET A 1 -9.30 -17.51 -3.78
CA MET A 1 -9.96 -16.26 -3.37
C MET A 1 -8.97 -15.48 -2.54
N ALA A 2 -8.53 -14.29 -2.97
CA ALA A 2 -7.53 -13.53 -2.21
C ALA A 2 -8.17 -13.07 -0.89
N LYS A 3 -7.60 -13.48 0.24
CA LYS A 3 -8.09 -13.08 1.57
C LYS A 3 -7.97 -11.55 1.66
N LEU A 4 -9.05 -10.88 2.06
CA LEU A 4 -9.05 -9.43 2.29
C LEU A 4 -8.95 -9.20 3.80
N ASP A 5 -7.97 -8.41 4.22
CA ASP A 5 -7.82 -8.00 5.61
C ASP A 5 -8.23 -6.53 5.77
N LYS A 6 -8.67 -6.18 6.98
CA LYS A 6 -8.95 -4.80 7.37
C LYS A 6 -7.64 -4.13 7.74
N TYR A 7 -7.37 -2.99 7.11
CA TYR A 7 -6.20 -2.17 7.35
C TYR A 7 -6.62 -0.78 7.80
N VAL A 8 -5.77 -0.11 8.56
CA VAL A 8 -5.95 1.26 9.03
C VAL A 8 -4.80 2.10 8.51
N ALA A 9 -5.14 3.15 7.75
CA ALA A 9 -4.21 4.23 7.47
C ALA A 9 -4.32 5.28 8.58
N THR A 10 -3.19 5.62 9.19
CA THR A 10 -3.14 6.71 10.18
C THR A 10 -2.59 7.94 9.49
N ILE A 11 -3.35 9.03 9.48
CA ILE A 11 -2.89 10.33 8.99
C ILE A 11 -3.08 11.33 10.10
N ASP A 12 -1.97 11.93 10.53
CA ASP A 12 -1.89 12.76 11.72
C ASP A 12 -2.43 11.98 12.94
N THR A 13 -3.62 12.32 13.40
CA THR A 13 -4.33 11.64 14.51
C THR A 13 -5.58 10.89 14.08
N LYS A 14 -5.91 10.89 12.78
CA LYS A 14 -7.13 10.26 12.24
C LYS A 14 -6.81 8.90 11.66
N LYS A 15 -7.59 7.90 12.10
CA LYS A 15 -7.55 6.53 11.59
C LYS A 15 -8.61 6.35 10.50
N TYR A 16 -8.21 5.79 9.37
CA TYR A 16 -9.10 5.45 8.27
C TYR A 16 -9.01 3.96 7.98
N ALA A 17 -10.07 3.22 8.29
CA ALA A 17 -10.13 1.79 8.02
C ALA A 17 -10.58 1.50 6.58
N PHE A 18 -9.95 0.53 5.93
CA PHE A 18 -10.30 0.04 4.59
C PHE A 18 -9.91 -1.43 4.40
N ARG A 19 -10.47 -2.11 3.40
CA ARG A 19 -10.10 -3.49 3.05
C ARG A 19 -9.12 -3.55 1.89
N ALA A 20 -8.09 -4.40 2.02
CA ALA A 20 -7.11 -4.65 0.97
C ALA A 20 -6.62 -6.12 1.02
N PRO A 21 -5.89 -6.62 0.01
CA PRO A 21 -5.35 -7.98 0.03
C PRO A 21 -4.51 -8.25 1.28
N ALA A 22 -4.74 -9.40 1.90
CA ALA A 22 -4.03 -9.88 3.08
C ALA A 22 -2.52 -9.98 2.83
N GLY A 23 -1.72 -9.60 3.83
CA GLY A 23 -0.26 -9.61 3.80
C GLY A 23 0.41 -8.44 3.07
N LEU A 24 -0.30 -7.70 2.21
CA LEU A 24 0.30 -6.63 1.39
C LEU A 24 1.01 -5.55 2.22
N TYR A 25 0.45 -5.19 3.39
CA TYR A 25 1.03 -4.21 4.31
C TYR A 25 1.58 -4.89 5.56
N ALA A 26 2.48 -5.84 5.37
CA ALA A 26 3.25 -6.46 6.45
C ALA A 26 4.68 -5.90 6.53
N GLY A 27 5.26 -5.89 7.74
CA GLY A 27 6.65 -5.52 7.98
C GLY A 27 7.01 -4.10 7.52
N ASP A 28 8.14 -3.96 6.83
CA ASP A 28 8.65 -2.66 6.36
C ASP A 28 7.65 -1.88 5.48
N VAL A 29 6.77 -2.59 4.76
CA VAL A 29 5.76 -1.94 3.91
C VAL A 29 4.70 -1.22 4.75
N SER A 30 4.35 -1.77 5.91
CA SER A 30 3.42 -1.15 6.85
C SER A 30 3.98 0.18 7.36
N THR A 31 5.22 0.15 7.84
CA THR A 31 5.89 1.30 8.46
C THR A 31 6.10 2.44 7.46
N GLN A 32 6.53 2.09 6.24
CA GLN A 32 6.82 3.08 5.20
C GLN A 32 5.55 3.62 4.52
N ALA A 33 4.47 2.84 4.46
CA ALA A 33 3.20 3.28 3.87
C ALA A 33 2.25 3.99 4.84
N GLY A 34 2.50 3.89 6.15
CA GLY A 34 1.59 4.42 7.18
C GLY A 34 0.28 3.64 7.26
N ILE A 35 0.30 2.37 6.84
CA ILE A 35 -0.87 1.50 6.77
C ILE A 35 -0.54 0.25 7.58
N ALA A 36 -1.29 0.01 8.65
CA ALA A 36 -1.15 -1.18 9.48
C ALA A 36 -2.38 -2.06 9.36
N VAL A 37 -2.25 -3.35 9.68
CA VAL A 37 -3.42 -4.23 9.88
C VAL A 37 -4.24 -3.65 11.04
N ALA A 38 -5.57 -3.62 10.91
CA ALA A 38 -6.44 -3.12 11.96
C ALA A 38 -6.27 -3.98 13.23
N PRO A 39 -5.81 -3.41 14.36
CA PRO A 39 -5.82 -4.11 15.62
C PRO A 39 -7.27 -4.44 16.02
N SER A 40 -7.45 -5.38 16.94
CA SER A 40 -8.77 -5.83 17.43
C SER A 40 -9.67 -4.67 17.87
N GLU A 41 -9.09 -3.62 18.45
CA GLU A 41 -9.79 -2.42 18.95
C GLU A 41 -10.28 -1.49 17.82
N ASP A 42 -9.64 -1.53 16.65
CA ASP A 42 -9.99 -0.69 15.49
C ASP A 42 -10.93 -1.42 14.51
N GLN A 43 -11.39 -2.64 14.87
CA GLN A 43 -12.33 -3.40 14.04
C GLN A 43 -13.72 -2.76 13.99
N ASP A 44 -14.11 -1.96 14.97
CA ASP A 44 -15.40 -1.26 15.00
C ASP A 44 -15.39 0.05 14.20
N LEU A 45 -14.21 0.50 13.71
CA LEU A 45 -14.14 1.70 12.90
C LEU A 45 -14.96 1.56 11.60
N PRO A 46 -15.68 2.61 11.19
CA PRO A 46 -16.43 2.60 9.93
C PRO A 46 -15.47 2.37 8.76
N GLU A 47 -15.81 1.40 7.93
CA GLU A 47 -15.01 1.05 6.75
C GLU A 47 -15.27 2.06 5.63
N TYR A 48 -14.20 2.69 5.14
CA TYR A 48 -14.29 3.58 4.00
C TYR A 48 -13.88 2.85 2.72
N PRO A 49 -14.62 3.03 1.61
CA PRO A 49 -14.19 2.50 0.34
C PRO A 49 -12.89 3.19 -0.10
N VAL A 50 -11.91 2.40 -0.55
CA VAL A 50 -10.59 2.90 -1.01
C VAL A 50 -10.73 4.02 -2.04
N LYS A 51 -11.78 3.98 -2.88
CA LYS A 51 -12.07 5.02 -3.89
C LYS A 51 -12.33 6.38 -3.25
N GLU A 52 -13.01 6.45 -2.11
CA GLU A 52 -13.25 7.71 -1.40
C GLU A 52 -11.99 8.24 -0.72
N LEU A 53 -11.19 7.35 -0.13
CA LEU A 53 -9.91 7.72 0.49
C LEU A 53 -8.93 8.30 -0.55
N LEU A 54 -8.93 7.74 -1.76
CA LEU A 54 -8.17 8.27 -2.90
C LEU A 54 -8.71 9.62 -3.39
N LYS A 55 -10.04 9.79 -3.44
CA LYS A 55 -10.68 11.06 -3.86
C LYS A 55 -10.41 12.19 -2.87
N LYS A 56 -10.47 11.90 -1.56
CA LYS A 56 -10.18 12.85 -0.48
C LYS A 56 -8.69 13.18 -0.36
N GLY A 57 -7.81 12.48 -1.11
CA GLY A 57 -6.36 12.68 -1.05
C GLY A 57 -5.72 12.19 0.26
N ILE A 58 -6.44 11.39 1.03
CA ILE A 58 -5.95 10.72 2.25
C ILE A 58 -4.94 9.65 1.83
N LEU A 59 -5.33 8.81 0.87
CA LEU A 59 -4.46 7.81 0.28
C LEU A 59 -3.97 8.27 -1.09
N ARG A 60 -2.76 7.85 -1.44
CA ARG A 60 -2.22 7.96 -2.80
C ARG A 60 -1.88 6.59 -3.34
N ARG A 61 -2.11 6.40 -4.64
CA ARG A 61 -1.75 5.17 -5.34
C ARG A 61 -0.33 5.27 -5.87
N LEU A 62 0.46 4.25 -5.57
CA LEU A 62 1.85 4.08 -6.02
C LEU A 62 1.97 2.78 -6.80
N THR A 63 2.93 2.77 -7.71
CA THR A 63 3.32 1.56 -8.45
C THR A 63 4.73 1.20 -8.03
N ALA A 64 4.90 0.03 -7.43
CA ALA A 64 6.19 -0.55 -7.11
C ALA A 64 6.57 -1.58 -8.18
N ILE A 65 7.76 -1.43 -8.76
CA ILE A 65 8.36 -2.45 -9.60
C ILE A 65 9.04 -3.43 -8.66
N THR A 66 8.63 -4.69 -8.76
CA THR A 66 9.11 -5.77 -7.91
C THR A 66 9.82 -6.83 -8.72
N THR A 67 10.69 -7.59 -8.08
CA THR A 67 11.32 -8.78 -8.65
C THR A 67 11.03 -9.94 -7.70
N THR A 68 10.38 -10.98 -8.24
CA THR A 68 10.10 -12.22 -7.49
C THR A 68 11.39 -13.00 -7.22
N GLY A 69 11.36 -13.95 -6.28
CA GLY A 69 12.52 -14.82 -6.02
C GLY A 69 13.03 -15.58 -7.26
N ALA A 70 12.15 -15.81 -8.25
CA ALA A 70 12.49 -16.41 -9.54
C ALA A 70 13.09 -15.43 -10.57
N GLY A 71 13.46 -14.21 -10.15
CA GLY A 71 14.05 -13.19 -11.04
C GLY A 71 13.06 -12.50 -11.99
N LYS A 72 11.76 -12.88 -11.97
CA LYS A 72 10.74 -12.26 -12.82
C LYS A 72 10.34 -10.89 -12.28
N ARG A 73 10.38 -9.88 -13.15
CA ARG A 73 9.85 -8.54 -12.87
C ARG A 73 8.33 -8.57 -12.82
N SER A 74 7.76 -7.91 -11.83
CA SER A 74 6.32 -7.74 -11.66
C SER A 74 5.99 -6.31 -11.20
N GLN A 75 4.74 -5.93 -11.30
CA GLN A 75 4.25 -4.63 -10.82
C GLN A 75 3.27 -4.83 -9.68
N LEU A 76 3.48 -4.09 -8.61
CA LEU A 76 2.66 -4.10 -7.40
C LEU A 76 2.01 -2.73 -7.25
N LYS A 77 0.68 -2.70 -7.07
CA LYS A 77 -0.05 -1.47 -6.75
C LYS A 77 -0.10 -1.33 -5.23
N LEU A 78 0.51 -0.26 -4.73
CA LEU A 78 0.52 0.09 -3.32
C LEU A 78 -0.35 1.32 -3.07
N LEU A 79 -0.87 1.42 -1.85
CA LEU A 79 -1.45 2.64 -1.31
C LEU A 79 -0.49 3.19 -0.28
N CYS A 80 -0.44 4.50 -0.15
CA CYS A 80 0.36 5.20 0.84
C CYS A 80 -0.48 6.29 1.47
N ALA A 81 -0.31 6.48 2.78
CA ALA A 81 -0.81 7.64 3.49
C ALA A 81 -0.11 8.92 3.03
N LYS A 82 -0.84 10.04 2.96
CA LYS A 82 -0.34 11.32 2.41
C LYS A 82 0.92 11.83 3.11
N ASP A 83 0.99 11.68 4.43
CA ASP A 83 2.08 12.07 5.31
C ASP A 83 3.38 11.30 5.03
N LYS A 84 3.27 10.03 4.61
CA LYS A 84 4.42 9.16 4.30
C LYS A 84 4.91 9.25 2.85
N LEU A 85 4.31 10.11 2.03
CA LEU A 85 4.68 10.23 0.61
C LEU A 85 6.12 10.66 0.37
N ALA A 86 6.68 11.49 1.26
CA ALA A 86 8.06 11.96 1.13
C ALA A 86 9.07 10.84 1.37
N THR A 87 8.78 9.91 2.28
CA THR A 87 9.73 8.89 2.74
C THR A 87 9.56 7.55 2.04
N ILE A 88 8.36 7.26 1.51
CA ILE A 88 8.03 5.94 0.99
C ILE A 88 8.84 5.55 -0.26
N LEU A 89 9.19 6.52 -1.12
CA LEU A 89 9.90 6.25 -2.37
C LEU A 89 11.29 5.65 -2.13
N ASP A 90 12.02 6.23 -1.18
CA ASP A 90 13.34 5.76 -0.79
C ASP A 90 13.25 4.62 0.22
N GLY A 91 12.30 4.70 1.17
CA GLY A 91 12.16 3.74 2.26
C GLY A 91 11.73 2.34 1.83
N LEU A 92 11.00 2.21 0.71
CA LEU A 92 10.60 0.91 0.15
C LEU A 92 11.62 0.32 -0.83
N LYS A 93 12.64 1.07 -1.23
CA LYS A 93 13.63 0.58 -2.18
C LYS A 93 14.43 -0.57 -1.56
N ASN A 94 14.56 -1.67 -2.30
CA ASN A 94 15.18 -2.93 -1.87
C ASN A 94 14.51 -3.64 -0.69
N LYS A 95 13.30 -3.23 -0.29
CA LYS A 95 12.54 -3.93 0.76
C LYS A 95 11.80 -5.14 0.21
N SER A 96 11.64 -6.14 1.06
CA SER A 96 10.87 -7.34 0.75
C SER A 96 9.37 -7.09 0.92
N TYR A 97 8.55 -7.71 0.09
CA TYR A 97 7.11 -7.75 0.26
C TYR A 97 6.62 -9.20 0.16
N SER A 98 5.51 -9.49 0.83
CA SER A 98 4.86 -10.81 0.81
C SER A 98 3.36 -10.62 0.82
N ILE A 99 2.63 -11.17 -0.15
CA ILE A 99 1.16 -11.17 -0.16
C ILE A 99 0.68 -12.55 0.26
N THR A 100 -0.22 -12.62 1.24
CA THR A 100 -0.81 -13.89 1.69
C THR A 100 -1.65 -14.50 0.57
N GLY A 101 -1.30 -15.71 0.14
CA GLY A 101 -1.95 -16.38 -1.01
C GLY A 101 -1.60 -15.77 -2.36
N GLY A 102 -0.54 -14.95 -2.43
CA GLY A 102 -0.02 -14.33 -3.65
C GLY A 102 1.47 -14.60 -3.83
N GLY A 103 2.19 -13.59 -4.34
CA GLY A 103 3.63 -13.64 -4.55
C GLY A 103 4.42 -12.90 -3.47
N SER A 104 5.69 -13.27 -3.33
CA SER A 104 6.69 -12.57 -2.54
C SER A 104 7.86 -12.13 -3.44
N GLY A 105 8.57 -11.10 -3.01
CA GLY A 105 9.72 -10.60 -3.75
C GLY A 105 10.35 -9.37 -3.13
N THR A 106 11.20 -8.71 -3.91
CA THR A 106 11.88 -7.46 -3.52
C THR A 106 11.38 -6.30 -4.36
N ILE A 107 11.18 -5.15 -3.73
CA ILE A 107 10.82 -3.89 -4.38
C ILE A 107 12.11 -3.28 -4.93
N LYS A 108 12.19 -3.07 -6.24
CA LYS A 108 13.36 -2.45 -6.90
C LYS A 108 13.21 -0.95 -7.03
N SER A 109 12.00 -0.48 -7.30
CA SER A 109 11.68 0.94 -7.35
C SER A 109 10.22 1.17 -7.04
N VAL A 110 9.92 2.35 -6.51
CA VAL A 110 8.56 2.84 -6.30
C VAL A 110 8.43 4.15 -7.05
N GLY A 111 7.30 4.34 -7.71
CA GLY A 111 6.99 5.59 -8.38
C GLY A 111 5.51 5.88 -8.31
N PHE A 112 5.18 7.17 -8.45
CA PHE A 112 3.80 7.55 -8.75
C PHE A 112 3.42 6.97 -10.10
N SER A 113 2.23 6.37 -10.19
CA SER A 113 1.68 6.00 -11.48
C SER A 113 1.63 7.26 -12.33
N ARG A 114 2.45 7.32 -13.39
CA ARG A 114 2.45 8.46 -14.32
C ARG A 114 1.01 8.60 -14.82
N ARG A 115 0.40 9.77 -14.59
CA ARG A 115 -0.83 10.12 -15.30
C ARG A 115 -0.38 10.22 -16.75
N VAL A 116 -0.87 9.32 -17.60
CA VAL A 116 -0.68 9.46 -19.05
C VAL A 116 -1.41 10.74 -19.41
N VAL A 117 -0.65 11.82 -19.56
CA VAL A 117 -1.17 13.04 -20.18
C VAL A 117 -1.18 12.71 -21.67
N SER A 118 -2.33 12.29 -22.20
CA SER A 118 -2.53 12.29 -23.65
C SER A 118 -2.32 13.73 -24.10
N ARG A 119 -1.25 13.98 -24.84
CA ARG A 119 -1.16 15.15 -25.73
C ARG A 119 -1.67 14.64 -27.07
N GLY A 120 -2.93 14.93 -27.36
CA GLY A 120 -3.66 14.43 -28.51
C GLY A 120 -5.12 14.32 -28.15
#